data_AF-A0A418CR26-F1
#
_entry.id   AF-A0A418CR26-F1
#
_cell.length_a   1.000
_cell.length_b   1.000
_cell.length_c   1.000
_cell.angle_alpha   90.00
_cell.angle_beta   90.00
_cell.angle_gamma   90.00
#
_symmetry.space_group_name_H-M   'P 1'
#
loop_
_entity.id
_entity.type
_entity.pdbx_description
1 polymer ?
#
loop_
_entity_poly.entity_id
_entity_poly.type
_entity_poly.pdbx_seq_one_letter_code
_entity_poly.pdbx_strand_id
1 'polypeptide(L)'
;MLYKHAYKLNPRHQLVVRDPADVTRLLDEGNKVRQVAATQMNERSSRSHSCFTIKIASKKVETLQAMTRQTMMNAKINLVDLAGSERAAKTGATGDRLKEGAAINKSLSALGNVINMLADRSKKGHVPYRDSKLTRLLQDVNEKMIRELREEIERLRQMVQGGTLHQAHSQPNPEALRDMDEMIANLERAKQQVDLFSDKI
;
A
#
# COMPACT_ATOMS: atom_id res chain seq x y z
N MET A 1 -23.01 8.79 -19.84
CA MET A 1 -22.93 7.40 -20.34
C MET A 1 -21.60 6.79 -19.92
N LEU A 2 -21.61 5.88 -18.94
CA LEU A 2 -20.42 5.17 -18.45
C LEU A 2 -20.12 4.00 -19.40
N TYR A 3 -19.15 4.18 -20.30
CA TYR A 3 -18.60 3.08 -21.08
C TYR A 3 -17.39 2.46 -20.37
N LYS A 4 -17.41 1.12 -20.37
CA LYS A 4 -16.37 0.13 -20.05
C LYS A 4 -14.96 0.58 -20.49
N HIS A 5 -13.91 0.05 -19.84
CA HIS A 5 -12.77 -0.72 -20.41
C HIS A 5 -11.71 -0.99 -19.31
N ALA A 6 -11.15 -2.21 -19.32
CA ALA A 6 -10.31 -2.86 -18.30
C ALA A 6 -8.80 -2.82 -18.61
N TYR A 7 -7.88 -3.05 -17.64
CA TYR A 7 -6.50 -3.62 -17.83
C TYR A 7 -5.84 -4.18 -16.53
N LYS A 8 -4.66 -4.84 -16.64
CA LYS A 8 -4.25 -6.22 -16.21
C LYS A 8 -3.32 -6.39 -14.95
N LEU A 9 -3.27 -7.60 -14.34
CA LEU A 9 -2.05 -8.45 -14.08
C LEU A 9 -2.39 -9.93 -13.64
N ASN A 10 -2.32 -10.87 -14.61
CA ASN A 10 -2.38 -12.37 -14.64
C ASN A 10 -3.62 -13.18 -14.16
N PRO A 11 -4.03 -14.26 -14.88
CA PRO A 11 -4.73 -14.20 -16.17
C PRO A 11 -6.11 -14.90 -16.18
N ARG A 12 -6.71 -15.29 -15.03
CA ARG A 12 -7.99 -16.02 -15.09
C ARG A 12 -9.23 -15.13 -15.10
N HIS A 13 -9.55 -14.27 -14.13
CA HIS A 13 -10.81 -13.50 -14.24
C HIS A 13 -10.70 -12.10 -13.60
N GLN A 14 -10.45 -11.07 -14.42
CA GLN A 14 -10.87 -9.71 -14.04
C GLN A 14 -12.34 -9.58 -14.38
N LEU A 15 -13.16 -9.25 -13.40
CA LEU A 15 -14.59 -9.20 -13.55
C LEU A 15 -15.02 -7.74 -13.65
N VAL A 16 -15.75 -7.43 -14.73
CA VAL A 16 -16.33 -6.10 -14.92
C VAL A 16 -17.51 -5.97 -13.99
N VAL A 17 -17.44 -5.01 -13.08
CA VAL A 17 -18.51 -4.65 -12.16
C VAL A 17 -19.26 -3.42 -12.67
N ARG A 18 -20.57 -3.34 -12.41
CA ARG A 18 -21.41 -2.22 -12.86
C ARG A 18 -21.83 -1.31 -11.72
N ASP A 19 -21.94 -1.88 -10.52
CA ASP A 19 -22.40 -1.20 -9.33
C ASP A 19 -21.61 -1.69 -8.10
N PRO A 20 -21.78 -1.04 -6.93
CA PRO A 20 -21.13 -1.47 -5.70
C PRO A 20 -21.54 -2.88 -5.24
N ALA A 21 -22.74 -3.36 -5.58
CA ALA A 21 -23.21 -4.68 -5.16
C ALA A 21 -22.42 -5.80 -5.85
N ASP A 22 -22.04 -5.61 -7.12
CA ASP A 22 -21.12 -6.50 -7.82
C ASP A 22 -19.77 -6.61 -7.09
N VAL A 23 -19.23 -5.51 -6.58
CA VAL A 23 -17.95 -5.51 -5.85
C VAL A 23 -18.07 -6.32 -4.56
N THR A 24 -19.13 -6.08 -3.78
CA THR A 24 -19.40 -6.81 -2.53
C THR A 24 -19.56 -8.31 -2.79
N ARG A 25 -20.33 -8.69 -3.82
CA ARG A 25 -20.53 -10.09 -4.19
C ARG A 25 -19.22 -10.78 -4.56
N LEU A 26 -18.35 -10.12 -5.34
CA LEU A 26 -17.05 -10.67 -5.70
C LEU A 26 -16.11 -10.78 -4.50
N LEU A 27 -16.20 -9.86 -3.54
CA LEU A 27 -15.47 -9.95 -2.28
C LEU A 27 -15.92 -11.16 -1.47
N ASP A 28 -17.24 -11.38 -1.36
CA ASP A 28 -17.81 -12.53 -0.65
C ASP A 28 -17.47 -13.86 -1.32
N GLU A 29 -17.54 -13.93 -2.66
CA GLU A 29 -17.10 -15.10 -3.43
C GLU A 29 -15.61 -15.38 -3.20
N GLY A 30 -14.75 -14.36 -3.22
CA GLY A 30 -13.33 -14.49 -2.92
C GLY A 30 -13.07 -15.01 -1.50
N ASN A 31 -13.83 -14.50 -0.52
CA ASN A 31 -13.75 -14.95 0.87
C ASN A 31 -14.21 -16.41 1.03
N LYS A 32 -15.28 -16.83 0.34
CA LYS A 32 -15.74 -18.23 0.33
C LYS A 32 -14.69 -19.17 -0.25
N VAL A 33 -14.05 -18.78 -1.37
CA VAL A 33 -12.95 -19.56 -1.96
C VAL A 33 -11.77 -19.68 -0.99
N ARG A 34 -11.42 -18.58 -0.30
CA ARG A 34 -10.38 -18.57 0.74
C ARG A 34 -10.73 -19.51 1.91
N GLN A 35 -11.99 -19.52 2.33
CA GLN A 35 -12.49 -20.35 3.43
C GLN A 35 -12.53 -21.84 3.07
N VAL A 36 -13.02 -22.20 1.88
CA VAL A 36 -13.05 -23.59 1.40
C VAL A 36 -11.63 -24.15 1.25
N ALA A 37 -10.69 -23.34 0.75
CA ALA A 37 -9.28 -23.71 0.68
C ALA A 37 -8.62 -23.91 2.07
N ALA A 38 -9.17 -23.31 3.13
CA ALA A 38 -8.73 -23.53 4.51
C ALA A 38 -9.29 -24.83 5.12
N THR A 39 -10.51 -25.24 4.74
CA THR A 39 -11.14 -26.45 5.31
C THR A 39 -10.53 -27.79 4.87
N GLN A 40 -9.78 -27.84 3.75
CA GLN A 40 -9.12 -29.09 3.31
C GLN A 40 -7.80 -29.40 4.03
N MET A 41 -7.15 -28.42 4.68
CA MET A 41 -5.93 -28.62 5.49
C MET A 41 -5.68 -27.40 6.40
N ASN A 42 -6.25 -27.41 7.62
CA ASN A 42 -5.95 -26.49 8.74
C ASN A 42 -6.10 -24.97 8.48
N GLU A 43 -6.09 -24.21 9.57
CA GLU A 43 -6.19 -22.75 9.72
C GLU A 43 -5.23 -21.94 8.80
N ARG A 44 -5.52 -21.90 7.50
CA ARG A 44 -4.68 -21.29 6.44
C ARG A 44 -4.93 -19.79 6.28
N SER A 45 -6.00 -19.25 6.88
CA SER A 45 -6.34 -17.83 6.82
C SER A 45 -5.26 -16.95 7.46
N SER A 46 -4.64 -17.40 8.57
CA SER A 46 -3.49 -16.76 9.22
C SER A 46 -2.18 -16.91 8.44
N ARG A 47 -2.15 -17.81 7.46
CA ARG A 47 -0.94 -18.28 6.76
C ARG A 47 -0.88 -17.93 5.29
N SER A 48 -1.77 -17.07 4.80
CA SER A 48 -1.81 -16.66 3.40
C SER A 48 -2.09 -15.17 3.25
N HIS A 49 -1.38 -14.53 2.33
CA HIS A 49 -1.65 -13.14 1.94
C HIS A 49 -2.78 -13.10 0.92
N SER A 50 -3.71 -12.17 1.09
CA SER A 50 -4.78 -11.89 0.15
C SER A 50 -4.66 -10.47 -0.38
N CYS A 51 -4.93 -10.28 -1.67
CA CYS A 51 -4.93 -8.98 -2.31
C CYS A 51 -6.13 -8.87 -3.24
N PHE A 52 -7.01 -7.92 -2.96
CA PHE A 52 -8.17 -7.60 -3.76
C PHE A 52 -7.96 -6.22 -4.41
N THR A 53 -7.80 -6.20 -5.74
CA THR A 53 -7.53 -4.96 -6.47
C THR A 53 -8.77 -4.48 -7.20
N ILE A 54 -9.23 -3.27 -6.88
CA ILE A 54 -10.28 -2.55 -7.61
C ILE A 54 -9.59 -1.53 -8.53
N LYS A 55 -9.97 -1.53 -9.81
CA LYS A 55 -9.51 -0.53 -10.77
C LYS A 55 -10.70 0.27 -11.26
N ILE A 56 -10.63 1.58 -11.12
CA ILE A 56 -11.70 2.52 -11.49
C ILE A 56 -11.15 3.42 -12.58
N ALA A 57 -11.86 3.51 -13.71
CA ALA A 57 -11.58 4.47 -14.76
C ALA A 57 -12.81 5.37 -14.93
N SER A 58 -12.59 6.69 -14.89
CA SER A 58 -13.62 7.70 -15.10
C SER A 58 -13.20 8.63 -16.23
N LYS A 59 -14.18 9.05 -17.04
CA LYS A 59 -13.99 10.00 -18.13
C LYS A 59 -14.82 11.25 -17.84
N LYS A 60 -14.15 12.37 -17.66
CA LYS A 60 -14.77 13.69 -17.59
C LYS A 60 -14.66 14.35 -18.96
N VAL A 61 -15.77 14.84 -19.49
CA VAL A 61 -15.79 15.62 -20.75
C VAL A 61 -16.32 17.00 -20.41
N GLU A 62 -15.53 18.02 -20.69
CA GLU A 62 -15.87 19.42 -20.48
C GLU A 62 -15.89 20.11 -21.83
N THR A 63 -16.95 20.86 -22.14
CA THR A 63 -17.01 21.66 -23.37
C THR A 63 -17.05 23.13 -22.97
N LEU A 64 -16.06 23.90 -23.38
CA LEU A 64 -15.98 25.34 -23.16
C LEU A 64 -15.73 26.01 -24.52
N GLN A 65 -16.62 26.93 -24.91
CA GLN A 65 -16.47 27.80 -26.10
C GLN A 65 -15.93 27.06 -27.35
N ALA A 66 -16.67 26.03 -27.79
CA ALA A 66 -16.34 25.17 -28.94
C ALA A 66 -15.11 24.25 -28.80
N MET A 67 -14.38 24.28 -27.67
CA MET A 67 -13.35 23.29 -27.35
C MET A 67 -13.90 22.20 -26.42
N THR A 68 -13.70 20.94 -26.82
CA THR A 68 -14.02 19.78 -25.98
C THR A 68 -12.74 19.25 -25.32
N ARG A 69 -12.65 19.36 -24.00
CA ARG A 69 -11.60 18.76 -23.18
C ARG A 69 -12.07 17.41 -22.64
N GLN A 70 -11.25 16.38 -22.80
CA GLN A 70 -11.50 15.08 -22.20
C GLN A 70 -10.40 14.79 -21.17
N THR A 71 -10.80 14.50 -19.93
CA THR A 71 -9.90 14.11 -18.84
C THR A 71 -10.22 12.69 -18.43
N MET A 72 -9.23 11.81 -18.53
CA MET A 72 -9.31 10.44 -18.04
C MET A 72 -8.71 10.37 -16.63
N MET A 73 -9.46 9.84 -15.68
CA MET A 73 -9.01 9.58 -14.32
C MET A 73 -8.96 8.08 -14.10
N ASN A 74 -7.79 7.56 -13.69
CA ASN A 74 -7.61 6.16 -13.35
C ASN A 74 -7.23 6.06 -11.87
N ALA A 75 -7.96 5.24 -11.12
CA ALA A 75 -7.66 4.90 -9.74
C ALA A 75 -7.50 3.38 -9.59
N LYS A 76 -6.60 2.99 -8.68
CA LYS A 76 -6.35 1.60 -8.33
C LYS A 76 -6.32 1.51 -6.81
N ILE A 77 -7.25 0.76 -6.25
CA ILE A 77 -7.36 0.49 -4.83
C ILE A 77 -6.91 -0.96 -4.62
N ASN A 78 -6.01 -1.20 -3.67
CA ASN A 78 -5.60 -2.53 -3.29
C ASN A 78 -5.99 -2.74 -1.84
N LEU A 79 -6.85 -3.71 -1.58
CA LEU A 79 -7.19 -4.17 -0.24
C LEU A 79 -6.31 -5.39 0.03
N VAL A 80 -5.30 -5.20 0.87
CA VAL A 80 -4.28 -6.22 1.15
C VAL A 80 -4.49 -6.70 2.58
N ASP A 81 -4.68 -8.01 2.74
CA ASP A 81 -4.71 -8.69 4.02
C ASP A 81 -3.46 -9.58 4.10
N LEU A 82 -2.56 -9.25 5.02
CA LEU A 82 -1.28 -9.93 5.16
C LEU A 82 -1.41 -11.08 6.17
N ALA A 83 -0.69 -12.16 5.90
CA ALA A 83 -0.54 -13.26 6.84
C ALA A 83 0.11 -12.80 8.16
N GLY A 84 -0.02 -13.64 9.19
CA GLY A 84 0.64 -13.45 10.48
C GLY A 84 2.15 -13.22 10.33
N SER A 85 2.67 -12.25 11.08
CA SER A 85 4.10 -11.88 11.12
C SER A 85 4.85 -12.53 12.28
N GLU A 86 4.20 -13.44 13.02
CA GLU A 86 4.81 -14.10 14.14
C GLU A 86 6.03 -14.93 13.72
N ARG A 87 7.14 -14.71 14.44
CA ARG A 87 8.37 -15.46 14.21
C ARG A 87 8.13 -16.94 14.48
N ALA A 88 8.46 -17.78 13.52
CA ALA A 88 8.32 -19.23 13.63
C ALA A 88 9.00 -19.80 14.90
N ALA A 89 10.13 -19.21 15.33
CA ALA A 89 10.82 -19.57 16.56
C ALA A 89 9.99 -19.38 17.85
N LYS A 90 9.01 -18.48 17.86
CA LYS A 90 8.11 -18.24 19.00
C LYS A 90 6.88 -19.14 19.00
N THR A 91 6.67 -19.93 17.94
CA THR A 91 5.46 -20.76 17.76
C THR A 91 5.61 -22.18 18.30
N GLY A 92 6.85 -22.61 18.62
CA GLY A 92 7.14 -24.00 18.99
C GLY A 92 6.88 -25.02 17.87
N ALA A 93 6.65 -24.57 16.63
CA ALA A 93 6.37 -25.44 15.49
C ALA A 93 7.61 -26.22 15.04
N THR A 94 7.42 -27.50 14.71
CA THR A 94 8.47 -28.41 14.22
C THR A 94 8.08 -29.02 12.87
N GLY A 95 9.05 -29.63 12.17
CA GLY A 95 8.81 -30.35 10.92
C GLY A 95 8.20 -29.49 9.81
N ASP A 96 7.13 -29.97 9.18
CA ASP A 96 6.51 -29.27 8.04
C ASP A 96 5.78 -27.98 8.43
N ARG A 97 5.28 -27.86 9.68
CA ARG A 97 4.73 -26.60 10.18
C ARG A 97 5.79 -25.50 10.30
N LEU A 98 7.03 -25.86 10.65
CA LEU A 98 8.15 -24.90 10.68
C LEU A 98 8.52 -24.44 9.27
N LYS A 99 8.57 -25.35 8.29
CA LYS A 99 8.82 -25.02 6.88
C LYS A 99 7.74 -24.11 6.31
N GLU A 100 6.47 -24.38 6.63
CA GLU A 100 5.33 -23.54 6.24
C GLU A 100 5.43 -22.14 6.85
N GLY A 101 5.66 -22.05 8.16
CA GLY A 101 5.87 -20.77 8.88
C GLY A 101 7.03 -19.96 8.29
N ALA A 102 8.13 -20.62 7.95
CA ALA A 102 9.27 -19.99 7.30
C ALA A 102 8.93 -19.45 5.90
N ALA A 103 8.11 -20.15 5.12
CA ALA A 103 7.69 -19.70 3.79
C ALA A 103 6.79 -18.45 3.86
N ILE A 104 5.90 -18.37 4.86
CA ILE A 104 5.06 -17.20 5.10
C ILE A 104 5.93 -15.99 5.47
N ASN A 105 6.79 -16.18 6.47
CA ASN A 105 7.69 -15.14 6.94
C ASN A 105 8.64 -14.67 5.83
N LYS A 106 9.11 -15.56 4.94
CA LYS A 106 9.93 -15.16 3.78
C LYS A 106 9.30 -14.06 2.92
N SER A 107 8.00 -14.14 2.66
CA SER A 107 7.30 -13.12 1.87
C SER A 107 7.13 -11.79 2.61
N LEU A 108 6.94 -11.84 3.93
CA LEU A 108 6.93 -10.64 4.79
C LEU A 108 8.34 -10.04 4.92
N SER A 109 9.39 -10.85 5.06
CA SER A 109 10.78 -10.38 5.14
C SER A 109 11.20 -9.71 3.83
N ALA A 110 10.80 -10.27 2.69
CA ALA A 110 10.99 -9.62 1.40
C ALA A 110 10.30 -8.25 1.35
N LEU A 111 9.06 -8.14 1.88
CA LEU A 111 8.34 -6.87 1.95
C LEU A 111 9.05 -5.85 2.86
N GLY A 112 9.48 -6.26 4.06
CA GLY A 112 10.28 -5.42 4.97
C GLY A 112 11.58 -4.92 4.31
N ASN A 113 12.31 -5.80 3.62
CA ASN A 113 13.52 -5.44 2.89
C ASN A 113 13.26 -4.41 1.79
N VAL A 114 12.19 -4.58 1.02
CA VAL A 114 11.76 -3.62 -0.01
C VAL A 114 11.44 -2.27 0.61
N ILE A 115 10.65 -2.24 1.69
CA ILE A 115 10.28 -0.99 2.37
C ILE A 115 11.52 -0.30 2.93
N ASN A 116 12.44 -1.01 3.58
CA ASN A 116 13.68 -0.46 4.10
C ASN A 116 14.56 0.17 3.02
N MET A 117 14.72 -0.53 1.88
CA MET A 117 15.48 -0.03 0.73
C MET A 117 14.85 1.23 0.14
N LEU A 118 13.52 1.30 0.11
CA LEU A 118 12.81 2.47 -0.40
C LEU A 118 12.76 3.61 0.59
N ALA A 119 12.73 3.34 1.90
CA ALA A 119 12.65 4.36 2.95
C ALA A 119 13.97 5.10 3.13
N ASP A 120 15.09 4.38 3.11
CA ASP A 120 16.42 4.94 3.34
C ASP A 120 17.02 5.55 2.07
N ARG A 121 17.30 6.87 2.07
CA ARG A 121 17.93 7.56 0.93
C ARG A 121 19.41 7.23 0.76
N SER A 122 20.08 6.77 1.82
CA SER A 122 21.50 6.42 1.77
C SER A 122 21.74 5.11 1.03
N LYS A 123 20.74 4.20 1.05
CA LYS A 123 20.77 2.92 0.33
C LYS A 123 20.56 3.17 -1.16
N LYS A 124 21.65 3.10 -1.91
CA LYS A 124 21.64 3.11 -3.38
C LYS A 124 21.68 1.67 -3.87
N GLY A 125 20.81 1.32 -4.81
CA GLY A 125 20.84 -0.01 -5.43
C GLY A 125 19.48 -0.51 -5.93
N HIS A 126 19.50 -1.72 -6.46
CA HIS A 126 18.30 -2.41 -6.94
C HIS A 126 17.40 -2.82 -5.77
N VAL A 127 16.13 -2.41 -5.79
CA VAL A 127 15.12 -2.83 -4.81
C VAL A 127 14.64 -4.26 -5.15
N PRO A 128 14.75 -5.23 -4.23
CA PRO A 128 14.56 -6.65 -4.54
C PRO A 128 13.09 -7.08 -4.58
N TYR A 129 12.28 -6.42 -5.42
CA TYR A 129 10.85 -6.77 -5.57
C TYR A 129 10.62 -8.22 -6.01
N ARG A 130 11.60 -8.86 -6.64
CA ARG A 130 11.51 -10.23 -7.18
C ARG A 130 11.59 -11.32 -6.11
N ASP A 131 11.97 -11.00 -4.89
CA ASP A 131 12.21 -11.98 -3.82
C ASP A 131 10.95 -12.68 -3.33
N SER A 132 9.77 -12.08 -3.58
CA SER A 132 8.48 -12.72 -3.32
C SER A 132 7.41 -12.32 -4.34
N LYS A 133 6.37 -13.15 -4.50
CA LYS A 133 5.20 -12.78 -5.33
C LYS A 133 4.45 -11.58 -4.74
N LEU A 134 4.44 -11.44 -3.42
CA LEU A 134 3.81 -10.33 -2.71
C LEU A 134 4.47 -8.99 -3.08
N THR A 135 5.80 -8.92 -2.97
CA THR A 135 6.55 -7.70 -3.32
C THR A 135 6.43 -7.34 -4.79
N ARG A 136 6.35 -8.32 -5.70
CA ARG A 136 6.05 -8.05 -7.12
C ARG A 136 4.65 -7.48 -7.35
N LEU A 137 3.66 -7.98 -6.62
CA LEU A 137 2.27 -7.52 -6.74
C LEU A 137 2.12 -6.09 -6.20
N LEU A 138 2.81 -5.78 -5.12
CA LEU A 138 2.74 -4.49 -4.41
C LEU A 138 3.76 -3.46 -4.90
N GLN A 139 4.62 -3.79 -5.86
CA GLN A 139 5.68 -2.90 -6.34
C GLN A 139 5.18 -1.48 -6.65
N ASP A 140 4.16 -1.38 -7.51
CA ASP A 140 3.55 -0.13 -7.94
C ASP A 140 3.01 0.71 -6.75
N VAL A 141 2.44 0.04 -5.74
CA VAL A 141 1.92 0.70 -4.53
C VAL A 141 3.07 1.17 -3.64
N ASN A 142 4.08 0.33 -3.41
CA ASN A 142 5.22 0.64 -2.55
C ASN A 142 6.04 1.81 -3.09
N GLU A 143 6.32 1.83 -4.40
CA GLU A 143 7.04 2.94 -5.04
C GLU A 143 6.26 4.24 -4.97
N LYS A 144 4.95 4.20 -5.23
CA LYS A 144 4.09 5.39 -5.20
C LYS A 144 3.94 5.95 -3.80
N MET A 145 3.63 5.12 -2.81
CA MET A 145 3.42 5.53 -1.42
C MET A 145 4.67 6.19 -0.85
N ILE A 146 5.85 5.59 -1.06
CA ILE A 146 7.10 6.16 -0.52
C ILE A 146 7.51 7.42 -1.28
N ARG A 147 7.24 7.51 -2.59
CA ARG A 147 7.45 8.76 -3.33
C ARG A 147 6.57 9.89 -2.80
N GLU A 148 5.27 9.64 -2.64
CA GLU A 148 4.31 10.64 -2.12
C GLU A 148 4.67 11.08 -0.71
N LEU A 149 5.00 10.14 0.18
CA LEU A 149 5.50 10.45 1.53
C LEU A 149 6.77 11.31 1.49
N ARG A 150 7.70 11.01 0.58
CA ARG A 150 8.95 11.78 0.41
C ARG A 150 8.71 13.19 -0.13
N GLU A 151 7.83 13.33 -1.10
CA GLU A 151 7.45 14.63 -1.67
C GLU A 151 6.77 15.50 -0.60
N GLU A 152 5.91 14.90 0.23
CA GLU A 152 5.22 15.62 1.30
C GLU A 152 6.17 16.05 2.42
N ILE A 153 7.10 15.17 2.85
CA ILE A 153 8.15 15.55 3.82
C ILE A 153 8.98 16.73 3.29
N GLU A 154 9.33 16.72 2.01
CA GLU A 154 10.12 17.81 1.42
C GLU A 154 9.32 19.11 1.34
N ARG A 155 8.04 19.05 0.96
CA ARG A 155 7.14 20.22 1.01
C ARG A 155 7.03 20.81 2.41
N LEU A 156 6.83 19.97 3.43
CA LEU A 156 6.73 20.43 4.81
C LEU A 156 8.04 21.09 5.28
N ARG A 157 9.20 20.52 4.93
CA ARG A 157 10.50 21.13 5.22
C ARG A 157 10.66 22.51 4.57
N GLN A 158 10.25 22.65 3.32
CA GLN A 158 10.28 23.92 2.61
C GLN A 158 9.31 24.93 3.22
N MET A 159 8.15 24.51 3.72
CA MET A 159 7.23 25.40 4.44
C MET A 159 7.83 25.89 5.76
N VAL A 160 8.52 25.01 6.51
CA VAL A 160 9.22 25.39 7.74
C VAL A 160 10.39 26.34 7.46
N GLN A 161 11.18 26.09 6.40
CA GLN A 161 12.32 26.93 6.01
C GLN A 161 11.93 28.21 5.24
N GLY A 162 10.78 28.21 4.56
CA GLY A 162 10.25 29.34 3.80
C GLY A 162 9.36 30.27 4.63
N GLY A 163 8.75 29.75 5.70
CA GLY A 163 8.01 30.52 6.69
C GLY A 163 8.87 31.54 7.44
N THR A 164 10.19 31.37 7.46
CA THR A 164 11.15 32.33 8.02
C THR A 164 11.57 33.44 7.03
N LEU A 165 11.25 33.33 5.73
CA LEU A 165 11.72 34.26 4.71
C LEU A 165 10.63 35.13 4.05
N HIS A 166 9.33 34.87 4.23
CA HIS A 166 8.27 35.66 3.58
C HIS A 166 7.20 36.28 4.52
N GLN A 167 7.36 36.20 5.84
CA GLN A 167 6.56 37.01 6.78
C GLN A 167 7.44 37.72 7.78
N ALA A 168 8.08 38.81 7.33
CA ALA A 168 8.63 39.80 8.23
C ALA A 168 7.53 40.62 8.97
N HIS A 169 6.23 40.42 8.72
CA HIS A 169 5.16 41.27 9.29
C HIS A 169 3.94 40.56 9.91
N SER A 170 3.99 39.26 10.17
CA SER A 170 2.99 38.63 11.06
C SER A 170 3.61 37.39 11.70
N GLN A 171 3.69 37.38 13.03
CA GLN A 171 4.15 36.19 13.75
C GLN A 171 3.25 35.00 13.36
N PRO A 172 3.82 33.85 12.99
CA PRO A 172 3.04 32.65 12.69
C PRO A 172 2.16 32.28 13.89
N ASN A 173 0.89 31.97 13.63
CA ASN A 173 -0.08 31.60 14.66
C ASN A 173 0.50 30.44 15.52
N PRO A 174 0.66 30.61 16.85
CA PRO A 174 1.22 29.59 17.74
C PRO A 174 0.50 28.24 17.67
N GLU A 175 -0.80 28.26 17.35
CA GLU A 175 -1.61 27.06 17.21
C GLU A 175 -1.25 26.27 15.94
N ALA A 176 -1.03 26.96 14.83
CA ALA A 176 -0.59 26.34 13.57
C ALA A 176 0.83 25.75 13.67
N LEU A 177 1.72 26.36 14.46
CA LEU A 177 3.03 25.80 14.76
C LEU A 177 2.92 24.51 15.59
N ARG A 178 2.04 24.50 16.60
CA ARG A 178 1.77 23.30 17.42
C ARG A 178 1.19 22.16 16.59
N ASP A 179 0.22 22.45 15.72
CA ASP A 179 -0.39 21.45 14.84
C ASP A 179 0.64 20.87 13.87
N MET A 180 1.57 21.70 13.39
CA MET A 180 2.64 21.28 12.51
C MET A 180 3.68 20.41 13.23
N ASP A 181 4.07 20.78 14.45
CA ASP A 181 4.96 19.97 15.30
C ASP A 181 4.31 18.62 15.64
N GLU A 182 3.01 18.61 15.91
CA GLU A 182 2.26 17.39 16.17
C GLU A 182 2.16 16.51 14.92
N MET A 183 1.98 17.10 13.74
CA MET A 183 1.99 16.38 12.46
C MET A 183 3.37 15.78 12.15
N ILE A 184 4.46 16.54 12.41
CA ILE A 184 5.84 16.04 12.27
C ILE A 184 6.08 14.88 13.22
N ALA A 185 5.71 15.00 14.50
CA ALA A 185 5.86 13.93 15.48
C ALA A 185 5.06 12.67 15.08
N ASN A 186 3.86 12.83 14.52
CA ASN A 186 3.05 11.71 14.02
C ASN A 186 3.72 11.01 12.81
N LEU A 187 4.31 11.76 11.90
CA LEU A 187 5.04 11.20 10.75
C LEU A 187 6.33 10.50 11.18
N GLU A 188 7.05 11.03 12.18
CA GLU A 188 8.22 10.37 12.75
C GLU A 188 7.86 9.07 13.47
N ARG A 189 6.74 9.05 14.21
CA ARG A 189 6.21 7.81 14.79
C ARG A 189 5.82 6.79 13.72
N ALA A 190 5.18 7.23 12.63
CA ALA A 190 4.84 6.36 11.51
C ALA A 190 6.10 5.77 10.87
N LYS A 191 7.15 6.57 10.70
CA LYS A 191 8.47 6.11 10.24
C LYS A 191 9.09 5.10 11.21
N GLN A 192 9.07 5.38 12.51
CA GLN A 192 9.53 4.43 13.53
C GLN A 192 8.73 3.13 13.52
N GLN A 193 7.41 3.16 13.31
CA GLN A 193 6.61 1.95 13.18
C GLN A 193 6.99 1.13 11.95
N VAL A 194 7.34 1.79 10.84
CA VAL A 194 7.90 1.13 9.66
C VAL A 194 9.25 0.49 9.96
N ASP A 195 10.13 1.16 10.70
CA ASP A 195 11.44 0.62 11.11
C ASP A 195 11.28 -0.55 12.11
N LEU A 196 10.36 -0.44 13.09
CA LEU A 196 10.00 -1.50 14.04
C LEU A 196 9.36 -2.71 13.35
N PHE A 197 8.57 -2.49 12.30
CA PHE A 197 8.02 -3.57 11.48
C PHE A 197 9.15 -4.37 10.82
N SER A 198 10.20 -3.69 10.36
CA SER A 198 11.39 -4.33 9.81
C SER A 198 12.19 -5.17 10.82
N ASP A 199 12.29 -4.72 12.08
CA ASP A 199 12.99 -5.48 13.14
C ASP A 199 12.21 -6.70 13.64
N LYS A 200 10.88 -6.68 13.49
CA LYS A 200 9.99 -7.78 13.90
C LYS A 200 9.95 -8.94 12.90
N ILE A 201 10.30 -8.67 11.64
CA ILE A 201 10.39 -9.67 10.58
C ILE A 201 11.79 -10.33 10.56
#